data_AF-A0A256CUY4-F1
#
_entry.id   AF-A0A256CUY4-F1
#
_cell.length_a   1.000
_cell.length_b   1.000
_cell.length_c   1.000
_cell.angle_alpha   90.00
_cell.angle_beta   90.00
_cell.angle_gamma   90.00
#
_symmetry.space_group_name_H-M   'P 1'
#
loop_
_entity.id
_entity.type
_entity.pdbx_description
1 polymer ?
#
loop_
_entity_poly.entity_id
_entity_poly.type
_entity_poly.pdbx_seq_one_letter_code
_entity_poly.pdbx_strand_id
1 'polypeptide(L)'
;MGGALLLLLLISLVGTALYFHDRLWLLPKYFESGETSPVEIEKERDPHFSPVDLEARALEAYQYAKAHDFDLEHAILIDYGRHSGKNRFFVWNFTDNRVEIESLVAHGYGNQGFESSNQEIVFSNTPNSYASSLGKYRIGARAPSRWGINIHYKMHGLEPTNDKAFERYIVLHSFEMIPDEEQYPAYLPMGFSQGCPVIDNGTMVKVDQLLQHKEKPVLLWAYYLE
;
A
#
# COMPACT_ATOMS: atom_id res chain seq x y z
N MET A 1 46.36 9.97 -9.89
CA MET A 1 44.95 10.31 -9.58
C MET A 1 43.93 9.50 -10.38
N GLY A 2 44.19 9.10 -11.64
CA GLY A 2 43.21 8.36 -12.46
C GLY A 2 42.90 6.91 -12.04
N GLY A 3 43.90 6.14 -11.56
CA GLY A 3 43.69 4.71 -11.23
C GLY A 3 42.79 4.45 -10.02
N ALA A 4 42.88 5.30 -8.98
CA ALA A 4 42.03 5.18 -7.79
C ALA A 4 40.56 5.55 -8.09
N LEU A 5 40.33 6.55 -8.95
CA LEU A 5 38.99 6.94 -9.39
C LEU A 5 38.33 5.83 -10.22
N LEU A 6 39.09 5.18 -11.11
CA LEU A 6 38.60 4.06 -11.92
C LEU A 6 38.21 2.85 -11.06
N LEU A 7 39.02 2.54 -10.04
CA LEU A 7 38.74 1.45 -9.09
C LEU A 7 37.49 1.73 -8.25
N LEU A 8 37.31 2.96 -7.75
CA LEU A 8 36.11 3.36 -7.01
C LEU A 8 34.85 3.31 -7.88
N LEU A 9 34.94 3.71 -9.15
CA LEU A 9 33.83 3.59 -10.11
C LEU A 9 33.46 2.12 -10.37
N LEU A 10 34.46 1.24 -10.53
CA LEU A 10 34.24 -0.20 -10.71
C LEU A 10 33.60 -0.84 -9.48
N ILE A 11 34.08 -0.52 -8.27
CA ILE A 11 33.50 -1.02 -7.01
C ILE A 11 32.05 -0.52 -6.86
N SER A 12 31.79 0.75 -7.17
CA SER A 12 30.45 1.32 -7.16
C SER A 12 29.53 0.62 -8.17
N LEU A 13 29.99 0.39 -9.40
CA LEU A 13 29.24 -0.32 -10.44
C LEU A 13 28.94 -1.77 -10.04
N VAL A 14 29.90 -2.50 -9.49
CA VAL A 14 29.70 -3.89 -9.03
C VAL A 14 28.77 -3.93 -7.82
N GLY A 15 28.94 -3.03 -6.85
CA GLY A 15 28.05 -2.93 -5.69
C GLY A 15 26.62 -2.57 -6.10
N THR A 16 26.47 -1.65 -7.05
CA THR A 16 25.17 -1.28 -7.65
C THR A 16 24.58 -2.47 -8.39
N ALA A 17 25.35 -3.14 -9.25
CA ALA A 17 24.89 -4.31 -9.99
C ALA A 17 24.43 -5.42 -9.05
N LEU A 18 25.17 -5.73 -7.98
CA LEU A 18 24.77 -6.72 -6.98
C LEU A 18 23.54 -6.29 -6.18
N TYR A 19 23.45 -5.02 -5.77
CA TYR A 19 22.32 -4.50 -5.00
C TYR A 19 21.02 -4.46 -5.82
N PHE A 20 21.13 -4.14 -7.11
CA PHE A 20 19.98 -4.08 -8.02
C PHE A 20 19.72 -5.39 -8.77
N HIS A 21 20.62 -6.36 -8.72
CA HIS A 21 20.49 -7.65 -9.42
C HIS A 21 19.11 -8.28 -9.17
N ASP A 22 18.71 -8.35 -7.90
CA ASP A 22 17.45 -8.97 -7.47
C ASP A 22 16.22 -8.08 -7.72
N ARG A 23 16.42 -6.90 -8.34
CA ARG A 23 15.38 -5.92 -8.68
C ARG A 23 15.34 -5.59 -10.18
N LEU A 24 16.27 -6.11 -10.99
CA LEU A 24 16.28 -5.89 -12.44
C LEU A 24 14.98 -6.41 -13.09
N TRP A 25 14.34 -7.42 -12.51
CA TRP A 25 13.07 -7.96 -12.96
C TRP A 25 11.90 -6.96 -12.84
N LEU A 26 12.03 -5.90 -12.03
CA LEU A 26 11.02 -4.84 -11.89
C LEU A 26 11.07 -3.81 -13.03
N LEU A 27 12.20 -3.71 -13.75
CA LEU A 27 12.35 -2.75 -14.86
C LEU A 27 11.26 -2.87 -15.94
N PRO A 28 10.94 -4.06 -16.48
CA PRO A 28 9.83 -4.18 -17.44
C PRO A 28 8.47 -3.82 -16.82
N LYS A 29 8.29 -4.03 -15.52
CA LYS A 29 7.04 -3.74 -14.79
C LYS A 29 6.80 -2.25 -14.57
N TYR A 30 7.81 -1.41 -14.78
CA TYR A 30 7.69 0.04 -14.66
C TYR A 30 6.83 0.65 -15.78
N PHE A 31 6.84 0.05 -16.97
CA PHE A 31 6.15 0.56 -18.16
C PHE A 31 4.96 -0.33 -18.57
N GLU A 32 4.51 -1.20 -17.67
CA GLU A 32 3.43 -2.15 -17.95
C GLU A 32 2.07 -1.44 -17.95
N SER A 33 1.25 -1.74 -18.95
CA SER A 33 -0.15 -1.33 -19.04
C SER A 33 -1.05 -2.54 -19.24
N GLY A 34 -2.31 -2.40 -18.84
CA GLY A 34 -3.33 -3.43 -18.94
C GLY A 34 -4.64 -2.94 -18.34
N GLU A 35 -5.73 -3.61 -18.67
CA GLU A 35 -7.02 -3.31 -18.05
C GLU A 35 -7.29 -4.24 -16.86
N THR A 36 -6.69 -5.44 -16.91
CA THR A 36 -6.91 -6.56 -16.01
C THR A 36 -6.61 -6.20 -14.56
N SER A 37 -7.66 -6.16 -13.74
CA SER A 37 -7.57 -6.12 -12.29
C SER A 37 -7.71 -7.51 -11.66
N PRO A 38 -7.26 -7.71 -10.41
CA PRO A 38 -7.56 -8.94 -9.67
C PRO A 38 -9.04 -9.30 -9.64
N VAL A 39 -9.92 -8.31 -9.47
CA VAL A 39 -11.38 -8.52 -9.51
C VAL A 39 -11.83 -9.02 -10.88
N GLU A 40 -11.28 -8.50 -11.97
CA GLU A 40 -11.61 -8.96 -13.33
C GLU A 40 -11.13 -10.39 -13.56
N ILE A 41 -9.96 -10.77 -13.05
CA ILE A 41 -9.45 -12.16 -13.11
C ILE A 41 -10.42 -13.11 -12.41
N GLU A 42 -10.90 -12.76 -11.23
CA GLU A 42 -11.88 -13.61 -10.53
C GLU A 42 -13.23 -13.67 -11.24
N LYS A 43 -13.69 -12.57 -11.86
CA LYS A 43 -14.91 -12.61 -12.69
C LYS A 43 -14.76 -13.47 -13.94
N GLU A 44 -13.56 -13.55 -14.52
CA GLU A 44 -13.28 -14.46 -15.63
C GLU A 44 -13.28 -15.93 -15.18
N ARG A 45 -12.81 -16.22 -13.95
CA ARG A 45 -12.80 -17.56 -13.34
C ARG A 45 -14.19 -18.01 -12.90
N ASP A 46 -14.95 -17.12 -12.28
CA ASP A 46 -16.33 -17.31 -11.85
C ASP A 46 -17.18 -16.08 -12.22
N PRO A 47 -18.02 -16.16 -13.27
CA PRO A 47 -18.91 -15.05 -13.66
C PRO A 47 -19.91 -14.62 -12.59
N HIS A 48 -20.11 -15.41 -11.53
CA HIS A 48 -20.96 -15.06 -10.39
C HIS A 48 -20.19 -14.37 -9.26
N PHE A 49 -18.86 -14.24 -9.36
CA PHE A 49 -18.04 -13.53 -8.38
C PHE A 49 -18.48 -12.07 -8.27
N SER A 50 -18.80 -11.66 -7.04
CA SER A 50 -19.09 -10.27 -6.68
C SER A 50 -18.05 -9.80 -5.66
N PRO A 51 -17.20 -8.82 -5.99
CA PRO A 51 -16.30 -8.25 -5.01
C PRO A 51 -17.10 -7.52 -3.92
N VAL A 52 -16.47 -7.34 -2.77
CA VAL A 52 -17.06 -6.54 -1.68
C VAL A 52 -17.21 -5.09 -2.13
N ASP A 53 -18.43 -4.55 -1.98
CA ASP A 53 -18.72 -3.15 -2.22
C ASP A 53 -18.06 -2.25 -1.16
N LEU A 54 -17.57 -1.07 -1.56
CA LEU A 54 -16.84 -0.18 -0.67
C LEU A 54 -17.72 0.34 0.49
N GLU A 55 -18.99 0.64 0.25
CA GLU A 55 -19.93 1.08 1.28
C GLU A 55 -20.25 -0.07 2.24
N ALA A 56 -20.42 -1.28 1.71
CA ALA A 56 -20.59 -2.49 2.53
C ALA A 56 -19.37 -2.71 3.43
N ARG A 57 -18.16 -2.59 2.88
CA ARG A 57 -16.93 -2.68 3.68
C ARG A 57 -16.82 -1.57 4.72
N ALA A 58 -17.22 -0.35 4.37
CA ALA A 58 -17.23 0.77 5.30
C ALA A 58 -18.18 0.51 6.47
N LEU A 59 -19.36 -0.06 6.22
CA LEU A 59 -20.29 -0.46 7.28
C LEU A 59 -19.68 -1.50 8.23
N GLU A 60 -19.00 -2.53 7.70
CA GLU A 60 -18.28 -3.50 8.53
C GLU A 60 -17.15 -2.84 9.34
N ALA A 61 -16.41 -1.93 8.73
CA ALA A 61 -15.35 -1.17 9.39
C ALA A 61 -15.91 -0.32 10.55
N TYR A 62 -17.07 0.32 10.37
CA TYR A 62 -17.77 1.06 11.41
C TYR A 62 -18.18 0.15 12.58
N GLN A 63 -18.74 -1.03 12.28
CA GLN A 63 -19.15 -2.00 13.30
C GLN A 63 -17.94 -2.46 14.13
N TYR A 64 -16.83 -2.78 13.46
CA TYR A 64 -15.58 -3.13 14.13
C TYR A 64 -15.06 -1.96 14.97
N ALA A 65 -15.01 -0.75 14.41
CA ALA A 65 -14.52 0.43 15.11
C ALA A 65 -15.31 0.70 16.39
N LYS A 66 -16.64 0.57 16.34
CA LYS A 66 -17.53 0.69 17.50
C LYS A 66 -17.29 -0.37 18.57
N ALA A 67 -17.06 -1.61 18.17
CA ALA A 67 -16.82 -2.71 19.10
C ALA A 67 -15.44 -2.62 19.80
N HIS A 68 -14.47 -1.96 19.17
CA HIS A 68 -13.07 -1.96 19.60
C HIS A 68 -12.52 -0.57 19.99
N ASP A 69 -13.40 0.41 20.23
CA ASP A 69 -13.06 1.77 20.70
C ASP A 69 -12.14 2.57 19.75
N PHE A 70 -12.39 2.49 18.45
CA PHE A 70 -11.74 3.31 17.43
C PHE A 70 -12.52 4.61 17.14
N ASP A 71 -11.94 5.46 16.29
CA ASP A 71 -12.63 6.60 15.71
C ASP A 71 -13.90 6.15 14.96
N LEU A 72 -15.00 6.88 15.18
CA LEU A 72 -16.32 6.57 14.60
C LEU A 72 -16.74 7.57 13.53
N GLU A 73 -15.89 8.52 13.18
CA GLU A 73 -16.13 9.46 12.09
C GLU A 73 -15.42 8.99 10.81
N HIS A 74 -14.24 8.37 10.93
CA HIS A 74 -13.44 7.95 9.79
C HIS A 74 -12.81 6.56 9.93
N ALA A 75 -12.67 5.89 8.79
CA ALA A 75 -11.79 4.75 8.63
C ALA A 75 -11.03 4.86 7.29
N ILE A 76 -9.90 4.18 7.21
CA ILE A 76 -9.11 4.04 5.98
C ILE A 76 -9.36 2.65 5.40
N LEU A 77 -9.73 2.57 4.14
CA LEU A 77 -10.01 1.33 3.42
C LEU A 77 -9.05 1.21 2.24
N ILE A 78 -8.40 0.05 2.10
CA ILE A 78 -7.52 -0.25 0.97
C ILE A 78 -8.03 -1.50 0.26
N ASP A 79 -8.47 -1.34 -0.98
CA ASP A 79 -9.00 -2.41 -1.81
C ASP A 79 -7.95 -2.86 -2.84
N TYR A 80 -7.16 -3.87 -2.50
CA TYR A 80 -6.17 -4.39 -3.44
C TYR A 80 -6.79 -5.17 -4.61
N GLY A 81 -8.09 -5.46 -4.59
CA GLY A 81 -8.80 -6.10 -5.70
C GLY A 81 -8.93 -5.18 -6.92
N ARG A 82 -8.94 -3.86 -6.70
CA ARG A 82 -9.01 -2.85 -7.76
C ARG A 82 -7.67 -2.72 -8.50
N HIS A 83 -7.78 -2.39 -9.79
CA HIS A 83 -6.64 -2.10 -10.67
C HIS A 83 -5.68 -1.10 -10.02
N SER A 84 -4.37 -1.34 -10.07
CA SER A 84 -3.39 -0.52 -9.34
C SER A 84 -3.32 0.92 -9.83
N GLY A 85 -3.55 1.15 -11.12
CA GLY A 85 -3.68 2.49 -11.71
C GLY A 85 -5.01 3.22 -11.45
N LYS A 86 -5.92 2.65 -10.65
CA LYS A 86 -7.16 3.30 -10.20
C LYS A 86 -7.10 3.58 -8.70
N ASN A 87 -7.91 4.54 -8.25
CA ASN A 87 -8.07 4.84 -6.83
C ASN A 87 -8.48 3.56 -6.11
N ARG A 88 -7.73 3.23 -5.06
CA ARG A 88 -7.94 2.03 -4.25
C ARG A 88 -7.54 2.19 -2.79
N PHE A 89 -7.19 3.41 -2.39
CA PHE A 89 -7.08 3.87 -1.01
C PHE A 89 -8.20 4.87 -0.77
N PHE A 90 -8.96 4.72 0.30
CA PHE A 90 -10.10 5.57 0.64
C PHE A 90 -10.07 5.94 2.11
N VAL A 91 -10.24 7.21 2.43
CA VAL A 91 -10.69 7.63 3.76
C VAL A 91 -12.21 7.81 3.69
N TRP A 92 -12.93 6.91 4.36
CA TRP A 92 -14.37 6.95 4.44
C TRP A 92 -14.81 7.83 5.60
N ASN A 93 -15.81 8.69 5.37
CA ASN A 93 -16.48 9.48 6.38
C ASN A 93 -17.83 8.82 6.72
N PHE A 94 -17.95 8.29 7.94
CA PHE A 94 -19.15 7.60 8.43
C PHE A 94 -20.32 8.56 8.69
N THR A 95 -20.05 9.83 8.99
CA THR A 95 -21.08 10.85 9.25
C THR A 95 -21.81 11.24 7.97
N ASP A 96 -21.05 11.50 6.91
CA ASP A 96 -21.58 11.87 5.59
C ASP A 96 -21.87 10.65 4.69
N ASN A 97 -21.48 9.45 5.14
CA ASN A 97 -21.55 8.19 4.40
C ASN A 97 -20.97 8.28 2.98
N ARG A 98 -19.74 8.77 2.86
CA ARG A 98 -19.05 8.94 1.57
C ARG A 98 -17.53 8.83 1.71
N VAL A 99 -16.87 8.62 0.57
CA VAL A 99 -15.42 8.82 0.43
C VAL A 99 -15.09 10.32 0.59
N GLU A 100 -14.19 10.64 1.51
CA GLU A 100 -13.69 12.02 1.73
C GLU A 100 -12.32 12.25 1.09
N ILE A 101 -11.46 11.24 1.10
CA ILE A 101 -10.13 11.25 0.46
C ILE A 101 -9.97 9.95 -0.30
N GLU A 102 -9.46 10.03 -1.52
CA GLU A 102 -9.10 8.86 -2.32
C GLU A 102 -7.73 9.04 -2.99
N SER A 103 -7.04 7.94 -3.25
CA SER A 103 -5.75 7.95 -3.93
C SER A 103 -5.41 6.58 -4.52
N LEU A 104 -4.42 6.61 -5.41
CA LEU A 104 -3.62 5.46 -5.78
C LEU A 104 -2.83 4.96 -4.57
N VAL A 105 -2.59 3.65 -4.50
CA VAL A 105 -1.72 3.09 -3.46
C VAL A 105 -0.88 1.95 -4.02
N ALA A 106 0.43 1.99 -3.80
CA ALA A 106 1.32 0.90 -4.12
C ALA A 106 1.26 -0.19 -3.04
N HIS A 107 1.36 -1.46 -3.46
CA HIS A 107 1.58 -2.60 -2.57
C HIS A 107 3.04 -3.06 -2.63
N GLY A 108 3.40 -3.92 -1.68
CA GLY A 108 4.70 -4.57 -1.63
C GLY A 108 5.01 -5.34 -2.93
N TYR A 109 6.25 -5.26 -3.40
CA TYR A 109 6.67 -5.99 -4.60
C TYR A 109 7.03 -7.45 -4.34
N GLY A 110 7.33 -7.82 -3.10
CA GLY A 110 7.73 -9.19 -2.75
C GLY A 110 9.20 -9.48 -3.01
N ASN A 111 9.88 -10.16 -2.08
CA ASN A 111 11.21 -10.72 -2.32
C ASN A 111 11.10 -12.13 -2.93
N GLN A 112 12.23 -12.83 -3.03
CA GLN A 112 12.27 -14.18 -3.57
C GLN A 112 11.31 -15.14 -2.83
N GLY A 113 10.36 -15.73 -3.57
CA GLY A 113 9.31 -16.61 -3.05
C GLY A 113 8.02 -15.89 -2.61
N PHE A 114 7.95 -14.57 -2.75
CA PHE A 114 6.81 -13.74 -2.41
C PHE A 114 6.49 -12.69 -3.49
N GLU A 115 7.00 -12.88 -4.70
CA GLU A 115 6.94 -11.93 -5.80
C GLU A 115 5.50 -11.63 -6.20
N SER A 116 5.14 -10.35 -6.15
CA SER A 116 3.86 -9.88 -6.64
C SER A 116 3.94 -9.45 -8.10
N SER A 117 2.80 -9.41 -8.76
CA SER A 117 2.60 -8.71 -10.02
C SER A 117 1.42 -7.73 -9.89
N ASN A 118 1.15 -6.97 -10.94
CA ASN A 118 0.00 -6.08 -11.00
C ASN A 118 -1.35 -6.81 -11.04
N GLN A 119 -1.35 -8.06 -11.49
CA GLN A 119 -2.55 -8.89 -11.70
C GLN A 119 -2.74 -9.92 -10.58
N GLU A 120 -1.65 -10.49 -10.09
CA GLU A 120 -1.62 -11.45 -9.00
C GLU A 120 -0.75 -10.89 -7.87
N ILE A 121 -1.39 -10.40 -6.82
CA ILE A 121 -0.72 -9.81 -5.66
C ILE A 121 -0.47 -10.92 -4.63
N VAL A 122 0.77 -11.03 -4.17
CA VAL A 122 1.14 -11.95 -3.11
C VAL A 122 1.15 -11.18 -1.79
N PHE A 123 0.41 -11.71 -0.81
CA PHE A 123 0.37 -11.16 0.55
C PHE A 123 1.14 -12.04 1.52
N SER A 124 1.83 -11.43 2.47
CA SER A 124 2.60 -12.15 3.48
C SER A 124 2.76 -11.34 4.77
N ASN A 125 2.71 -12.05 5.89
CA ASN A 125 3.07 -11.51 7.20
C ASN A 125 4.52 -11.88 7.61
N THR A 126 5.26 -12.56 6.74
CA THR A 126 6.63 -13.03 7.05
C THR A 126 7.62 -11.87 7.01
N PRO A 127 8.50 -11.73 8.02
CA PRO A 127 9.59 -10.76 7.99
C PRO A 127 10.46 -10.89 6.74
N ASN A 128 10.90 -9.76 6.20
CA ASN A 128 11.70 -9.66 4.96
C ASN A 128 11.01 -10.15 3.66
N SER A 129 9.73 -10.53 3.69
CA SER A 129 8.99 -10.94 2.49
C SER A 129 8.79 -9.83 1.46
N TYR A 130 8.89 -8.56 1.90
CA TYR A 130 8.57 -7.35 1.11
C TYR A 130 7.17 -7.32 0.45
N ALA A 131 6.29 -8.25 0.82
CA ALA A 131 4.90 -8.30 0.41
C ALA A 131 4.03 -7.51 1.40
N SER A 132 2.92 -6.96 0.91
CA SER A 132 1.90 -6.37 1.78
C SER A 132 1.21 -7.46 2.62
N SER A 133 0.62 -7.06 3.76
CA SER A 133 -0.21 -7.94 4.58
C SER A 133 -1.66 -7.46 4.55
N LEU A 134 -2.61 -8.40 4.55
CA LEU A 134 -4.04 -8.09 4.62
C LEU A 134 -4.52 -8.03 6.05
N GLY A 135 -5.61 -7.28 6.26
CA GLY A 135 -6.35 -7.23 7.50
C GLY A 135 -6.52 -5.84 8.06
N LYS A 136 -6.97 -5.80 9.32
CA LYS A 136 -7.24 -4.60 10.10
C LYS A 136 -5.99 -4.14 10.83
N TYR A 137 -5.77 -2.84 10.82
CA TYR A 137 -4.64 -2.17 11.42
C TYR A 137 -5.13 -1.05 12.31
N ARG A 138 -4.45 -0.87 13.44
CA ARG A 138 -4.52 0.35 14.22
C ARG A 138 -3.47 1.32 13.71
N ILE A 139 -3.91 2.47 13.22
CA ILE A 139 -3.01 3.60 12.94
C ILE A 139 -2.40 4.07 14.26
N GLY A 140 -1.07 4.07 14.32
CA GLY A 140 -0.27 4.36 15.49
C GLY A 140 0.37 5.74 15.42
N ALA A 141 1.51 5.88 16.10
CA ALA A 141 2.19 7.16 16.23
C ALA A 141 2.65 7.72 14.87
N ARG A 142 2.43 9.03 14.70
CA ARG A 142 3.07 9.87 13.69
C ARG A 142 4.57 9.97 13.99
N ALA A 143 5.42 9.78 12.99
CA ALA A 143 6.88 9.82 13.17
C ALA A 143 7.60 10.37 11.92
N PRO A 144 8.86 10.85 12.07
CA PRO A 144 9.67 11.29 10.94
C PRO A 144 9.93 10.16 9.94
N SER A 145 9.78 10.46 8.65
CA SER A 145 10.07 9.58 7.53
C SER A 145 11.24 10.12 6.70
N ARG A 146 11.91 9.22 5.98
CA ARG A 146 12.89 9.57 4.94
C ARG A 146 12.27 9.67 3.54
N TRP A 147 10.97 9.41 3.45
CA TRP A 147 10.21 9.33 2.21
C TRP A 147 9.07 10.34 2.22
N GLY A 148 8.69 10.79 1.03
CA GLY A 148 7.48 11.58 0.84
C GLY A 148 7.55 12.89 1.61
N ILE A 149 6.44 13.24 2.27
CA ILE A 149 6.33 14.47 3.08
C ILE A 149 7.12 14.45 4.40
N ASN A 150 8.11 13.55 4.53
CA ASN A 150 8.93 13.34 5.73
C ASN A 150 8.15 12.88 6.97
N ILE A 151 6.95 12.31 6.77
CA ILE A 151 6.08 11.81 7.83
C ILE A 151 5.56 10.43 7.45
N HIS A 152 5.44 9.55 8.45
CA HIS A 152 4.71 8.30 8.33
C HIS A 152 3.91 8.03 9.61
N TYR A 153 2.97 7.10 9.52
CA TYR A 153 2.22 6.58 10.67
C TYR A 153 2.53 5.10 10.85
N LYS A 154 2.88 4.71 12.07
CA LYS A 154 3.15 3.30 12.38
C LYS A 154 1.86 2.48 12.24
N MET A 155 1.95 1.28 11.67
CA MET A 155 0.80 0.38 11.55
C MET A 155 0.96 -0.79 12.52
N HIS A 156 -0.07 -1.03 13.32
CA HIS A 156 -0.15 -2.18 14.21
C HIS A 156 -1.21 -3.14 13.69
N GLY A 157 -0.81 -4.33 13.24
CA GLY A 157 -1.76 -5.35 12.81
C GLY A 157 -2.58 -5.88 13.97
N LEU A 158 -3.84 -6.22 13.69
CA LEU A 158 -4.82 -6.68 14.67
C LEU A 158 -5.27 -8.12 14.40
N GLU A 159 -4.74 -8.76 13.35
CA GLU A 159 -5.14 -10.08 12.89
C GLU A 159 -3.89 -10.95 12.59
N PRO A 160 -3.98 -12.30 12.64
CA PRO A 160 -2.84 -13.17 12.37
C PRO A 160 -2.18 -12.96 10.99
N THR A 161 -2.92 -12.41 10.04
CA THR A 161 -2.46 -12.06 8.69
C THR A 161 -1.58 -10.81 8.66
N ASN A 162 -1.55 -10.00 9.72
CA ASN A 162 -0.78 -8.75 9.79
C ASN A 162 -0.16 -8.42 11.15
N ASP A 163 -0.25 -9.29 12.16
CA ASP A 163 0.21 -9.04 13.53
C ASP A 163 1.72 -8.70 13.64
N LYS A 164 2.55 -9.03 12.64
CA LYS A 164 3.98 -8.67 12.59
C LYS A 164 4.24 -7.32 11.91
N ALA A 165 3.21 -6.59 11.48
CA ALA A 165 3.35 -5.34 10.74
C ALA A 165 4.28 -4.33 11.43
N PHE A 166 4.13 -4.16 12.75
CA PHE A 166 4.97 -3.23 13.50
C PHE A 166 6.44 -3.68 13.55
N GLU A 167 6.69 -4.98 13.80
CA GLU A 167 8.04 -5.56 13.82
C GLU A 167 8.72 -5.49 12.44
N ARG A 168 7.91 -5.56 11.38
CA ARG A 168 8.32 -5.45 9.98
C ARG A 168 8.50 -4.00 9.52
N TYR A 169 8.33 -3.01 10.39
CA TYR A 169 8.36 -1.58 10.05
C TYR A 169 7.35 -1.18 8.96
N ILE A 170 6.18 -1.84 8.93
CA ILE A 170 5.09 -1.44 8.05
C ILE A 170 4.49 -0.13 8.58
N VAL A 171 4.43 0.87 7.71
CA VAL A 171 3.95 2.21 8.00
C VAL A 171 3.10 2.72 6.84
N LEU A 172 2.14 3.61 7.13
CA LEU A 172 1.48 4.40 6.10
C LEU A 172 2.35 5.63 5.81
N HIS A 173 2.78 5.77 4.56
CA HIS A 173 3.61 6.91 4.14
C HIS A 173 3.34 7.28 2.68
N SER A 174 3.97 8.37 2.23
CA SER A 174 3.97 8.75 0.83
C SER A 174 5.33 8.60 0.16
N PHE A 175 5.32 8.71 -1.16
CA PHE A 175 6.50 8.78 -2.00
C PHE A 175 6.22 9.66 -3.23
N GLU A 176 7.21 10.46 -3.64
CA GLU A 176 7.09 11.45 -4.72
C GLU A 176 6.74 10.84 -6.08
N MET A 177 7.07 9.56 -6.29
CA MET A 177 6.85 8.87 -7.56
C MET A 177 5.45 8.25 -7.69
N ILE A 178 4.63 8.29 -6.64
CA ILE A 178 3.21 7.92 -6.76
C ILE A 178 2.47 9.09 -7.42
N PRO A 179 1.84 8.89 -8.58
CA PRO A 179 1.05 9.93 -9.23
C PRO A 179 -0.18 10.30 -8.39
N ASP A 180 -0.58 11.57 -8.45
CA ASP A 180 -1.77 12.12 -7.79
C ASP A 180 -3.05 12.02 -8.65
N GLU A 181 -2.93 11.48 -9.87
CA GLU A 181 -4.04 11.20 -10.78
C GLU A 181 -4.06 9.70 -11.15
N GLU A 182 -5.25 9.16 -11.44
CA GLU A 182 -5.38 7.79 -11.93
C GLU A 182 -4.55 7.56 -13.19
N GLN A 183 -3.86 6.41 -13.25
CA GLN A 183 -2.96 6.05 -14.35
C GLN A 183 -3.59 5.07 -15.34
N TYR A 184 -4.80 4.57 -15.05
CA TYR A 184 -5.46 3.56 -15.89
C TYR A 184 -5.51 3.97 -17.38
N PRO A 185 -5.16 3.07 -18.32
CA PRO A 185 -4.87 1.65 -18.16
C PRO A 185 -3.38 1.33 -17.86
N ALA A 186 -2.54 2.31 -17.54
CA ALA A 186 -1.23 1.97 -16.97
C ALA A 186 -1.40 1.46 -15.53
N TYR A 187 -0.60 0.47 -15.17
CA TYR A 187 -0.49 0.05 -13.77
C TYR A 187 0.37 1.04 -12.98
N LEU A 188 0.21 1.06 -11.66
CA LEU A 188 1.26 1.65 -10.82
C LEU A 188 2.53 0.78 -10.93
N PRO A 189 3.71 1.40 -11.14
CA PRO A 189 4.95 0.67 -11.18
C PRO A 189 5.21 -0.19 -9.93
N MET A 190 5.60 -1.45 -10.17
CA MET A 190 6.11 -2.32 -9.11
C MET A 190 7.46 -1.80 -8.60
N GLY A 191 7.75 -2.04 -7.32
CA GLY A 191 9.01 -1.61 -6.70
C GLY A 191 8.93 -0.36 -5.83
N PHE A 192 7.78 0.34 -5.82
CA PHE A 192 7.56 1.52 -4.97
C PHE A 192 7.39 1.20 -3.49
N SER A 193 7.18 -0.07 -3.12
CA SER A 193 6.97 -0.46 -1.73
C SER A 193 7.56 -1.83 -1.40
N GLN A 194 8.10 -1.96 -0.19
CA GLN A 194 8.52 -3.22 0.44
C GLN A 194 7.46 -3.76 1.42
N GLY A 195 6.18 -3.45 1.20
CA GLY A 195 5.05 -3.97 1.97
C GLY A 195 4.16 -2.90 2.60
N CYS A 196 4.67 -1.67 2.75
CA CYS A 196 3.91 -0.51 3.20
C CYS A 196 2.82 -0.11 2.18
N PRO A 197 1.65 0.38 2.61
CA PRO A 197 0.80 1.17 1.74
C PRO A 197 1.48 2.53 1.47
N VAL A 198 1.72 2.82 0.19
CA VAL A 198 2.39 4.06 -0.25
C VAL A 198 1.48 4.85 -1.18
N ILE A 199 1.14 6.07 -0.78
CA ILE A 199 0.26 7.00 -1.50
C ILE A 199 1.05 8.21 -2.01
N ASP A 200 0.41 9.09 -2.79
CA ASP A 200 1.03 10.34 -3.22
C ASP A 200 1.19 11.36 -2.07
N ASN A 201 2.08 12.34 -2.28
CA ASN A 201 2.37 13.36 -1.28
C ASN A 201 1.19 14.27 -0.95
N GLY A 202 0.40 14.66 -1.95
CA GLY A 202 -0.75 15.55 -1.77
C GLY A 202 -1.83 14.89 -0.91
N THR A 203 -2.13 13.63 -1.18
CA THR A 203 -3.05 12.82 -0.37
C THR A 203 -2.52 12.63 1.04
N MET A 204 -1.23 12.30 1.20
CA MET A 204 -0.66 12.11 2.54
C MET A 204 -0.69 13.38 3.39
N VAL A 205 -0.59 14.58 2.81
CA VAL A 205 -0.81 15.84 3.56
C VAL A 205 -2.23 15.91 4.11
N LYS A 206 -3.24 15.59 3.30
CA LYS A 206 -4.65 15.59 3.73
C LYS A 206 -4.89 14.55 4.83
N VAL A 207 -4.36 13.34 4.65
CA VAL A 207 -4.45 12.25 5.65
C VAL A 207 -3.71 12.65 6.94
N ASP A 208 -2.52 13.23 6.86
CA ASP A 208 -1.77 13.70 8.02
C ASP A 208 -2.53 14.78 8.81
N GLN A 209 -3.15 15.73 8.11
CA GLN A 209 -3.99 16.76 8.75
C GLN A 209 -5.19 16.13 9.45
N LEU A 210 -5.90 15.21 8.80
CA LEU A 210 -7.05 14.51 9.39
C LEU A 210 -6.64 13.73 10.65
N LEU A 211 -5.58 12.92 10.58
CA LEU A 211 -5.15 12.04 11.67
C LEU A 211 -4.66 12.83 12.90
N GLN A 212 -4.08 14.01 12.73
CA GLN A 212 -3.63 14.85 13.84
C GLN A 212 -4.76 15.39 14.72
N HIS A 213 -5.99 15.43 14.20
CA HIS A 213 -7.17 15.91 14.93
C HIS A 213 -7.98 14.79 15.57
N LYS A 214 -7.53 13.53 15.50
CA LYS A 214 -8.26 12.39 16.05
C LYS A 214 -7.86 12.10 17.49
N GLU A 215 -8.86 12.01 18.36
CA GLU A 215 -8.69 11.62 19.76
C GLU A 215 -8.52 10.11 19.93
N LYS A 216 -9.18 9.34 19.06
CA LYS A 216 -9.12 7.87 19.01
C LYS A 216 -8.31 7.40 17.81
N PRO A 217 -7.71 6.19 17.87
CA PRO A 217 -7.04 5.65 16.71
C PRO A 217 -8.02 5.44 15.56
N VAL A 218 -7.56 5.74 14.34
CA VAL A 218 -8.30 5.44 13.11
C VAL A 218 -8.01 3.99 12.70
N LEU A 219 -9.07 3.27 12.33
CA LEU A 219 -8.98 1.93 11.75
C LEU A 219 -8.50 2.05 10.30
N LEU A 220 -7.49 1.26 9.93
CA LEU A 220 -7.17 1.01 8.52
C LEU A 220 -7.47 -0.46 8.21
N TRP A 221 -8.23 -0.74 7.16
CA TRP A 221 -8.50 -2.11 6.71
C TRP A 221 -8.03 -2.29 5.27
N ALA A 222 -7.00 -3.12 5.11
CA ALA A 222 -6.53 -3.56 3.80
C ALA A 222 -7.12 -4.94 3.46
N TYR A 223 -7.80 -5.05 2.33
CA TYR A 223 -8.50 -6.27 1.91
C TYR A 223 -8.27 -6.53 0.42
N TYR A 224 -8.66 -7.73 -0.01
CA TYR A 224 -8.44 -8.21 -1.37
C TYR A 224 -9.53 -9.22 -1.70
N LEU A 225 -10.37 -8.87 -2.67
CA LEU A 225 -11.50 -9.66 -3.20
C LEU A 225 -12.65 -9.91 -2.21
N GLU A 226 -12.34 -10.17 -0.94
CA GLU A 226 -13.27 -10.56 0.13
C GLU A 226 -13.03 -9.81 1.45
#